data_AF-A0A0S2JYY1-F1
#
_entry.id   AF-A0A0S2JYY1-F1
#
_cell.length_a   1.000
_cell.length_b   1.000
_cell.length_c   1.000
_cell.angle_alpha   90.00
_cell.angle_beta   90.00
_cell.angle_gamma   90.00
#
_symmetry.space_group_name_H-M   'P 1'
#
loop_
_entity.id
_entity.type
_entity.pdbx_description
1 polymer ?
#
loop_
_entity_poly.entity_id
_entity_poly.type
_entity_poly.pdbx_seq_one_letter_code
_entity_poly.pdbx_strand_id
1 'polypeptide(L)' 'MLNRRRTHQFKRNTSHTSPNRRRVLTKNSHKKVLNRRKAFAIMQMDEMAEKNESAAQPS' A
#
# COMPACT_ATOMS: atom_id res chain seq x y z
N MET A 1 -28.94 21.81 1.14
CA MET A 1 -28.13 20.76 1.80
C MET A 1 -27.03 21.43 2.60
N LEU A 2 -27.02 21.27 3.93
CA LEU A 2 -26.05 21.96 4.78
C LEU A 2 -24.65 21.41 4.50
N ASN A 3 -23.79 22.22 3.88
CA ASN A 3 -22.40 21.85 3.59
C ASN A 3 -21.70 21.52 4.91
N ARG A 4 -21.46 20.22 5.17
CA ARG A 4 -20.68 19.76 6.31
C ARG A 4 -19.28 20.37 6.22
N ARG A 5 -19.03 21.45 6.96
CA ARG A 5 -17.68 21.98 7.12
C ARG A 5 -16.85 20.89 7.80
N ARG A 6 -15.90 20.28 7.08
CA ARG A 6 -14.91 19.35 7.63
C ARG A 6 -13.99 20.13 8.58
N THR A 7 -14.44 20.39 9.80
CA THR A 7 -13.64 20.98 10.89
C THR A 7 -12.70 19.96 11.52
N HIS A 8 -12.90 18.67 11.24
CA HIS A 8 -11.97 17.61 11.59
C HIS A 8 -10.73 17.69 10.69
N GLN A 9 -9.80 18.58 11.04
CA GLN A 9 -8.44 18.50 10.52
C GLN A 9 -7.82 17.26 11.16
N PHE A 10 -7.72 16.15 10.41
CA PHE A 10 -6.88 15.04 10.84
C PHE A 10 -5.50 15.63 11.17
N LYS A 11 -4.99 15.37 12.39
CA LYS A 11 -3.74 15.97 12.94
C LYS A 11 -2.52 15.90 12.00
N ARG A 12 -2.58 15.11 10.93
CA ARG A 12 -1.58 15.04 9.87
C ARG A 12 -2.06 15.83 8.65
N ASN A 13 -2.13 17.16 8.78
CA ASN A 13 -2.45 18.06 7.68
C ASN A 13 -1.22 18.18 6.75
N THR A 14 -0.97 17.16 5.92
CA THR A 14 0.25 17.07 5.09
C THR A 14 0.36 18.22 4.08
N SER A 15 -0.75 18.84 3.71
CA SER A 15 -0.85 20.01 2.83
C SER A 15 -0.26 21.30 3.44
N HIS A 16 -0.34 21.47 4.76
CA HIS A 16 0.12 22.69 5.46
C HIS A 16 1.48 22.50 6.17
N THR A 17 2.23 21.45 5.83
CA THR A 17 3.56 21.17 6.42
C THR A 17 4.69 21.68 5.54
N SER A 18 5.89 21.85 6.11
CA SER A 18 7.07 22.26 5.33
C SER A 18 7.28 21.34 4.11
N PRO A 19 7.75 21.87 2.96
CA PRO A 19 7.92 21.07 1.75
C PRO A 19 8.77 19.80 1.96
N ASN A 20 9.84 19.91 2.75
CA ASN A 20 10.72 18.79 3.08
C ASN A 20 9.99 17.71 3.90
N ARG A 21 9.22 18.10 4.91
CA ARG A 21 8.44 17.15 5.72
C ARG A 21 7.38 16.43 4.88
N ARG A 22 6.71 17.16 3.99
CA ARG A 22 5.74 16.60 3.03
C ARG A 22 6.38 15.56 2.11
N ARG A 23 7.55 15.87 1.54
CA ARG A 23 8.32 14.96 0.69
C ARG A 23 8.73 13.67 1.41
N VAL A 24 9.16 13.76 2.66
CA VAL A 24 9.53 12.57 3.45
C VAL A 24 8.29 11.70 3.72
N LEU A 25 7.17 12.31 4.11
CA LEU A 25 5.92 11.60 4.37
C LEU A 25 5.38 10.88 3.11
N THR A 26 5.42 11.54 1.94
CA THR A 26 4.95 10.93 0.68
C THR A 26 5.91 9.87 0.13
N LYS A 27 7.23 10.05 0.28
CA LYS A 27 8.20 8.99 -0.06
C LYS A 27 8.01 7.74 0.79
N ASN A 28 7.77 7.93 2.10
CA ASN A 28 7.53 6.82 3.02
C ASN A 28 6.22 6.08 2.68
N SER A 29 5.14 6.78 2.32
CA SER A 29 3.90 6.13 1.89
C SER A 29 4.08 5.38 0.57
N HIS A 30 4.79 5.96 -0.40
CA HIS A 30 5.09 5.29 -1.67
C HIS A 30 5.89 3.99 -1.45
N LYS A 31 6.93 4.02 -0.61
CA LYS A 31 7.73 2.82 -0.26
C LYS A 31 6.86 1.74 0.38
N LYS A 32 5.93 2.11 1.28
CA LYS A 32 4.98 1.14 1.87
C LYS A 32 4.07 0.49 0.83
N VAL A 33 3.50 1.28 -0.09
CA VAL A 33 2.65 0.76 -1.17
C VAL A 33 3.43 -0.17 -2.08
N LEU A 34 4.65 0.22 -2.46
CA LEU A 34 5.53 -0.58 -3.32
C LEU A 34 5.91 -1.91 -2.66
N ASN A 35 6.29 -1.88 -1.38
CA ASN A 35 6.60 -3.10 -0.64
C ASN A 35 5.38 -4.04 -0.52
N ARG A 36 4.17 -3.49 -0.30
CA ARG A 36 2.94 -4.29 -0.27
C ARG A 36 2.67 -4.97 -1.60
N ARG A 37 2.88 -4.27 -2.72
CA ARG A 37 2.72 -4.84 -4.07
C ARG A 37 3.74 -5.95 -4.33
N LYS A 38 4.99 -5.76 -3.92
CA LYS A 38 6.03 -6.79 -4.03
C LYS A 38 5.69 -8.04 -3.24
N ALA A 39 5.30 -7.88 -1.96
CA ALA A 39 4.90 -9.00 -1.12
C ALA A 39 3.71 -9.76 -1.73
N PHE A 40 2.71 -9.05 -2.23
CA PHE A 40 1.57 -9.67 -2.91
C PHE A 40 1.98 -10.44 -4.17
N ALA A 41 2.86 -9.89 -4.99
CA ALA A 41 3.35 -10.58 -6.18
C ALA A 41 4.10 -11.87 -5.83
N ILE A 42 4.93 -11.86 -4.77
CA ILE A 42 5.63 -13.06 -4.29
C ILE A 42 4.63 -14.12 -3.84
N MET A 43 3.66 -13.75 -3.01
CA MET A 43 2.62 -14.68 -2.54
C MET A 43 1.84 -15.31 -3.71
N GLN A 44 1.52 -14.53 -4.75
CA GLN A 44 0.87 -15.07 -5.94
C GLN A 44 1.76 -16.05 -6.73
N MET A 45 3.06 -15.77 -6.82
CA MET A 45 4.00 -16.68 -7.49
C MET A 45 4.14 -17.99 -6.71
N ASP A 46 4.22 -17.91 -5.38
CA ASP A 46 4.29 -19.07 -4.49
C ASP A 46 3.01 -19.93 -4.61
N GLU A 47 1.82 -19.30 -4.55
CA GLU A 47 0.54 -19.99 -4.75
C GLU A 47 0.43 -20.69 -6.13
N MET A 48 1.03 -20.10 -7.17
CA MET A 48 1.05 -20.71 -8.51
C MET A 48 2.06 -21.86 -8.59
N ALA A 49 3.20 -21.75 -7.92
CA ALA A 49 4.18 -22.82 -7.83
C ALA A 49 3.60 -24.05 -7.10
N GLU A 50 2.95 -23.84 -5.95
CA GLU A 50 2.29 -24.91 -5.18
C GLU A 50 1.18 -25.62 -6.00
N LYS A 51 0.41 -24.86 -6.78
CA LYS A 51 -0.60 -25.42 -7.70
C LYS A 51 0.02 -26.27 -8.81
N ASN A 52 1.16 -25.85 -9.35
CA ASN A 52 1.83 -26.59 -10.40
C ASN A 52 2.49 -27.88 -9.85
N GLU A 53 3.07 -27.83 -8.65
CA GLU A 53 3.66 -29.01 -7.99
C GLU A 53 2.60 -30.05 -7.61
N SER A 54 1.44 -29.62 -7.10
CA SER A 54 0.31 -30.52 -6.81
C SER A 54 -0.32 -31.11 -8.07
N ALA A 55 -0.31 -30.39 -9.20
CA ALA A 55 -0.76 -30.92 -10.49
C ALA A 55 0.23 -31.91 -11.13
N ALA A 56 1.52 -31.82 -10.78
CA ALA A 56 2.59 -32.66 -11.34
C ALA A 56 2.80 -33.99 -10.59
N GLN A 57 2.01 -34.28 -9.55
CA GLN A 57 1.97 -35.58 -8.87
C GLN A 57 0.72 -36.37 -9.31
N PRO A 58 0.66 -36.91 -10.54
CA PRO A 58 -0.34 -37.91 -10.89
C PRO A 58 0.03 -39.25 -10.24
N SER A 59 -0.98 -39.89 -9.64
CA SER A 59 -0.94 -41.23 -9.03
C SER A 59 -0.54 -42.33 -10.00
#